data_AF-A0A957V5E4-F1
#
_entry.id   AF-A0A957V5E4-F1
#
_cell.length_a   1.000
_cell.length_b   1.000
_cell.length_c   1.000
_cell.angle_alpha   90.00
_cell.angle_beta   90.00
_cell.angle_gamma   90.00
#
_symmetry.space_group_name_H-M   'P 1'
#
loop_
_entity.id
_entity.type
_entity.pdbx_description
1 polymer ?
#
loop_
_entity_poly.entity_id
_entity_poly.type
_entity_poly.pdbx_seq_one_letter_code
_entity_poly.pdbx_strand_id
1 'polypeptide(L)'
;FMAKTSADLPLSVVIMAPSCVPATAMETNGATLRAGDLAGLLGEATAHGLAEVMNFPGVVYGDEEVLAKIAAFGGRPIDGHAPALRDKLLNAYVAA
;
A
#
# COMPACT_ATOMS: atom_id res chain seq x y z
N PHE A 1 13.30 10.73 -2.17
CA PHE A 1 13.66 11.75 -1.15
C PHE A 1 13.72 11.13 0.24
N MET A 2 12.61 10.66 0.83
CA MET A 2 12.55 10.15 2.21
C MET A 2 13.64 9.13 2.56
N ALA A 3 13.76 8.04 1.77
CA ALA A 3 14.77 7.01 1.98
C ALA A 3 16.22 7.56 1.95
N LYS A 4 16.49 8.54 1.07
CA LYS A 4 17.80 9.19 0.97
C LYS A 4 18.07 10.03 2.22
N THR A 5 17.10 10.81 2.67
CA THR A 5 17.24 11.68 3.84
C THR A 5 17.40 10.89 5.14
N SER A 6 16.86 9.67 5.22
CA SER A 6 16.97 8.82 6.40
C SER A 6 18.27 8.02 6.51
N ALA A 7 19.10 7.97 5.47
CA ALA A 7 20.23 7.03 5.40
C ALA A 7 21.29 7.22 6.52
N ASP A 8 21.52 8.47 6.94
CA ASP A 8 22.60 8.82 7.88
C ASP A 8 22.09 9.21 9.29
N LEU A 9 20.83 8.91 9.58
CA LEU A 9 20.25 9.22 10.90
C LEU A 9 20.68 8.18 11.95
N PRO A 10 20.80 8.56 13.23
CA PRO A 10 20.95 7.60 14.33
C PRO A 10 19.62 6.88 14.65
N LEU A 11 18.78 6.65 13.63
CA LEU A 11 17.46 6.03 13.68
C LEU A 11 17.28 5.15 12.44
N SER A 12 16.95 3.88 12.64
CA SER A 12 16.57 3.01 11.52
C SER A 12 15.17 3.36 11.04
N VAL A 13 15.06 3.79 9.78
CA VAL A 13 13.78 4.11 9.14
C VAL A 13 13.50 3.08 8.06
N VAL A 14 12.39 2.35 8.22
CA VAL A 14 11.90 1.38 7.24
C VAL A 14 10.74 2.02 6.49
N ILE A 15 10.89 2.19 5.18
CA ILE A 15 9.89 2.86 4.34
C ILE A 15 8.93 1.83 3.76
N MET A 16 7.63 2.10 3.85
CA MET A 16 6.57 1.33 3.23
C MET A 16 6.01 2.10 2.02
N ALA A 17 5.68 1.40 0.94
CA ALA A 17 5.16 1.99 -0.29
C ALA A 17 3.71 2.47 -0.07
N PRO A 18 3.35 3.69 -0.46
CA PRO A 18 2.00 4.22 -0.22
C PRO A 18 0.97 3.54 -1.13
N SER A 19 -0.04 2.89 -0.53
CA SER A 19 -1.02 2.04 -1.25
C SER A 19 -2.16 2.82 -1.92
N CYS A 20 -2.60 3.93 -1.30
CA CYS A 20 -3.82 4.67 -1.64
C CYS A 20 -3.49 6.11 -2.07
N VAL A 21 -2.84 6.27 -3.22
CA VAL A 21 -2.56 7.58 -3.82
C VAL A 21 -3.15 7.64 -5.23
N PRO A 22 -4.21 8.45 -5.46
CA PRO A 22 -4.96 9.22 -4.45
C PRO A 22 -5.72 8.31 -3.47
N ALA A 23 -6.16 8.89 -2.35
CA ALA A 23 -7.05 8.20 -1.41
C ALA A 23 -8.47 8.07 -1.98
N THR A 24 -8.88 9.00 -2.84
CA THR A 24 -10.19 9.03 -3.49
C THR A 24 -10.12 9.70 -4.87
N ALA A 25 -11.04 9.37 -5.78
CA ALA A 25 -11.14 10.04 -7.08
C ALA A 25 -11.69 11.48 -6.99
N MET A 26 -12.19 11.90 -5.82
CA MET A 26 -12.78 13.23 -5.61
C MET A 26 -11.75 14.31 -5.26
N GLU A 27 -10.47 13.95 -5.07
CA GLU A 27 -9.44 14.89 -4.65
C GLU A 27 -8.52 15.32 -5.81
N THR A 28 -7.88 16.47 -5.63
CA THR A 28 -6.76 16.89 -6.47
C THR A 28 -5.47 16.33 -5.87
N ASN A 29 -4.73 15.56 -6.66
CA ASN A 29 -3.52 14.88 -6.21
C ASN A 29 -2.28 15.30 -7.02
N GLY A 30 -1.10 15.12 -6.42
CA GLY A 30 0.19 15.33 -7.10
C GLY A 30 0.68 14.12 -7.90
N ALA A 31 0.09 12.94 -7.66
CA ALA A 31 0.45 11.70 -8.34
C ALA A 31 -0.71 10.71 -8.27
N THR A 32 -0.74 9.76 -9.21
CA THR A 32 -1.54 8.54 -9.14
C THR A 32 -0.58 7.37 -9.19
N LEU A 33 -0.58 6.53 -8.17
CA LEU A 33 0.32 5.39 -8.09
C LEU A 33 -0.44 4.12 -8.42
N ARG A 34 -0.04 3.47 -9.51
CA ARG A 34 -0.55 2.16 -9.94
C ARG A 34 0.35 1.04 -9.42
N ALA A 35 -0.14 -0.20 -9.48
CA ALA A 35 0.64 -1.38 -9.06
C ALA A 35 2.05 -1.42 -9.68
N GLY A 36 2.19 -1.07 -10.96
CA GLY A 36 3.49 -1.01 -11.65
C GLY A 36 4.44 0.06 -11.11
N ASP A 37 3.93 1.23 -10.73
CA ASP A 37 4.74 2.31 -10.14
C ASP A 37 5.29 1.88 -8.78
N LEU A 38 4.47 1.18 -7.98
CA LEU A 38 4.85 0.69 -6.66
C LEU A 38 5.83 -0.48 -6.73
N ALA A 39 5.71 -1.37 -7.72
CA ALA A 39 6.66 -2.46 -7.93
C ALA A 39 8.09 -1.95 -8.21
N GLY A 40 8.23 -0.79 -8.84
CA GLY A 40 9.53 -0.14 -9.01
C GLY A 40 10.23 0.18 -7.68
N LEU A 41 9.46 0.58 -6.66
CA LEU A 41 10.01 0.89 -5.33
C LEU A 41 10.57 -0.33 -4.60
N LEU A 42 10.06 -1.53 -4.90
CA LEU A 42 10.63 -2.79 -4.42
C LEU A 42 11.95 -3.10 -5.12
N GLY A 43 12.00 -2.94 -6.45
CA GLY A 43 13.19 -3.19 -7.26
C GLY A 43 14.38 -2.30 -6.90
N GLU A 44 14.12 -1.05 -6.52
CA GLU A 44 15.14 -0.10 -6.06
C GLU A 44 15.55 -0.30 -4.59
N ALA A 45 14.97 -1.28 -3.89
CA ALA A 45 15.10 -1.47 -2.44
C ALA A 45 14.72 -0.22 -1.60
N THR A 46 13.92 0.67 -2.18
CA THR A 46 13.44 1.91 -1.54
C THR A 46 12.31 1.61 -0.55
N ALA A 47 11.47 0.61 -0.84
CA ALA A 47 10.36 0.19 0.02
C ALA A 47 10.52 -1.23 0.55
N HIS A 48 10.16 -1.43 1.82
CA HIS A 48 10.18 -2.72 2.49
C HIS A 48 8.91 -3.54 2.20
N GLY A 49 7.75 -2.88 2.14
CA GLY A 49 6.45 -3.51 1.93
C GLY A 49 5.39 -2.50 1.49
N LEU A 50 4.12 -2.89 1.51
CA LEU A 50 2.99 -2.03 1.17
C LEU A 50 2.42 -1.40 2.45
N ALA A 51 2.34 -0.08 2.49
CA ALA A 51 1.75 0.66 3.60
C ALA A 51 0.24 0.45 3.67
N GLU A 52 -0.36 0.94 4.76
CA GLU A 52 -1.76 0.71 5.14
C GLU A 52 -2.76 0.72 3.96
N VAL A 53 -3.42 -0.41 3.69
CA VAL A 53 -4.40 -0.50 2.59
C VAL A 53 -5.76 0.04 3.05
N MET A 54 -5.89 1.36 3.05
CA MET A 54 -7.08 2.10 3.50
C MET A 54 -8.29 1.95 2.58
N ASN A 55 -8.07 1.67 1.29
CA ASN A 55 -9.15 1.37 0.35
C ASN A 55 -9.69 -0.06 0.59
N PHE A 56 -10.12 -0.33 1.83
CA PHE A 56 -10.76 -1.58 2.19
C PHE A 56 -12.03 -1.87 1.40
N PRO A 57 -12.84 -0.89 0.91
CA PRO A 57 -13.93 -1.20 -0.02
C PRO A 57 -13.42 -1.83 -1.30
N GLY A 58 -12.34 -1.29 -1.88
CA GLY A 58 -11.70 -1.86 -3.06
C GLY A 58 -11.21 -3.29 -2.82
N VAL A 59 -10.65 -3.58 -1.63
CA VAL A 59 -10.25 -4.95 -1.29
C VAL A 59 -11.44 -5.89 -1.21
N VAL A 60 -12.45 -5.58 -0.37
CA VAL A 60 -13.55 -6.51 -0.09
C VAL A 60 -14.51 -6.71 -1.27
N TYR A 61 -14.58 -5.74 -2.18
CA TYR A 61 -15.39 -5.81 -3.40
C TYR A 61 -14.60 -6.19 -4.66
N GLY A 62 -13.31 -6.47 -4.53
CA GLY A 62 -12.49 -7.01 -5.62
C GLY A 62 -12.14 -6.01 -6.71
N ASP A 63 -11.82 -4.77 -6.34
CA ASP A 63 -11.25 -3.77 -7.26
C ASP A 63 -9.91 -4.26 -7.81
N GLU A 64 -9.83 -4.41 -9.13
CA GLU A 64 -8.68 -5.02 -9.81
C GLU A 64 -7.38 -4.26 -9.55
N GLU A 65 -7.41 -2.92 -9.51
CA GLU A 65 -6.21 -2.12 -9.30
C GLU A 65 -5.74 -2.20 -7.84
N VAL A 66 -6.66 -2.22 -6.87
CA VAL A 66 -6.31 -2.41 -5.46
C VAL A 66 -5.72 -3.81 -5.24
N LEU A 67 -6.34 -4.85 -5.78
CA LEU A 67 -5.82 -6.22 -5.67
C LEU A 67 -4.48 -6.38 -6.41
N ALA A 68 -4.28 -5.73 -7.55
CA ALA A 68 -3.00 -5.74 -8.26
C ALA A 68 -1.88 -5.14 -7.41
N LYS A 69 -2.16 -4.07 -6.65
CA LYS A 69 -1.19 -3.48 -5.70
C LYS A 69 -0.84 -4.45 -4.57
N ILE A 70 -1.82 -5.14 -3.99
CA ILE A 70 -1.57 -6.16 -2.96
C ILE A 70 -0.70 -7.28 -3.52
N ALA A 71 -1.08 -7.82 -4.68
CA ALA A 71 -0.37 -8.91 -5.34
C ALA A 71 1.09 -8.55 -5.70
N ALA A 72 1.34 -7.31 -6.13
CA ALA A 72 2.69 -6.82 -6.44
C ALA A 72 3.65 -6.86 -5.24
N PHE A 73 3.10 -6.87 -4.01
CA PHE A 73 3.86 -6.94 -2.77
C PHE A 73 3.78 -8.32 -2.09
N GLY A 74 3.30 -9.34 -2.81
CA GLY A 74 3.25 -10.71 -2.32
C GLY A 74 4.60 -11.18 -1.75
N GLY A 75 4.58 -11.74 -0.54
CA GLY A 75 5.79 -12.18 0.18
C GLY A 75 6.56 -11.05 0.89
N ARG A 76 6.06 -9.82 0.87
CA ARG A 76 6.54 -8.69 1.67
C ARG A 76 5.49 -8.31 2.73
N PRO A 77 5.84 -7.53 3.76
CA PRO A 77 4.85 -7.01 4.69
C PRO A 77 3.82 -6.13 3.98
N ILE A 78 2.56 -6.31 4.35
CA ILE A 78 1.42 -5.51 3.85
C ILE A 78 0.64 -5.07 5.08
N ASP A 79 0.61 -3.77 5.31
CA ASP A 79 -0.10 -3.20 6.45
C ASP A 79 -1.60 -3.03 6.11
N GLY A 80 -2.46 -3.38 7.05
CA GLY A 80 -3.91 -3.29 6.89
C GLY A 80 -4.51 -2.03 7.53
N HIS A 81 -5.64 -1.58 6.99
CA HIS A 81 -6.49 -0.53 7.55
C HIS A 81 -7.96 -0.94 7.37
N ALA A 82 -8.53 -1.52 8.42
CA ALA A 82 -9.83 -2.18 8.38
C ALA A 82 -10.81 -1.62 9.44
N PRO A 83 -11.05 -0.29 9.49
CA PRO A 83 -11.92 0.31 10.49
C PRO A 83 -13.33 -0.26 10.37
N ALA A 84 -13.85 -0.77 11.49
CA ALA A 84 -15.19 -1.34 11.60
C ALA A 84 -15.49 -2.56 10.69
N LEU A 85 -14.52 -3.11 9.96
CA LEU A 85 -14.72 -4.39 9.27
C LEU A 85 -14.91 -5.52 10.27
N ARG A 86 -15.90 -6.38 10.00
CA ARG A 86 -16.26 -7.53 10.84
C ARG A 86 -16.69 -8.69 9.97
N ASP A 87 -16.72 -9.87 10.59
CA ASP A 87 -17.27 -11.10 10.01
C ASP A 87 -16.73 -11.39 8.61
N LYS A 88 -17.60 -11.67 7.64
CA LYS A 88 -17.23 -12.03 6.27
C LYS A 88 -16.44 -10.94 5.54
N LEU A 89 -16.68 -9.66 5.86
CA LEU A 89 -15.95 -8.57 5.22
C LEU A 89 -14.51 -8.48 5.74
N LEU A 90 -14.29 -8.72 7.04
CA LEU A 90 -12.94 -8.84 7.57
C LEU A 90 -12.22 -10.05 6.99
N ASN A 91 -12.91 -11.19 6.84
CA ASN A 91 -12.34 -12.37 6.18
C ASN A 91 -11.94 -12.08 4.72
N ALA A 92 -12.79 -11.39 3.97
CA ALA A 92 -12.48 -10.99 2.59
C ALA A 92 -11.25 -10.08 2.53
N TYR A 93 -11.14 -9.13 3.45
CA TYR A 93 -9.98 -8.22 3.52
C TYR A 93 -8.67 -8.95 3.85
N VAL A 94 -8.69 -9.87 4.81
CA VAL A 94 -7.49 -10.62 5.24
C VAL A 94 -7.07 -11.70 4.23
N ALA A 95 -8.01 -12.22 3.44
CA ALA A 95 -7.74 -13.27 2.45
C ALA A 95 -7.25 -12.75 1.08
N ALA A 96 -7.35 -11.44 0.83
CA ALA A 96 -6.85 -10.79 -0.37
C ALA A 96 -5.32 -10.77 -0.43
#